data_AF-M5CE32-F1
#
_entry.id   AF-M5CE32-F1
#
_cell.length_a   1.000
_cell.length_b   1.000
_cell.length_c   1.000
_cell.angle_alpha   90.00
_cell.angle_beta   90.00
_cell.angle_gamma   90.00
#
_symmetry.space_group_name_H-M   'P 1'
#
loop_
_entity.id
_entity.type
_entity.pdbx_description
1 polymer ?
#
loop_
_entity_poly.entity_id
_entity_poly.type
_entity_poly.pdbx_seq_one_letter_code
_entity_poly.pdbx_strand_id
1 'polypeptide(L)'
;MTSAGQWFERTLDDSANRRVSIPEAFLTADIVLSTLQNVLEGLVVYPKVIERRISQELPFMATENIIMAIVKAGGDRQVAHEQIRVLSHQAARVVKEEGGENDLIQRIKAEPFFGPIVPQLDALLDPKTFIGRAPEQVDSFLEEWVTPALKKWQGEIKGAQKVELSV
;
A
#
# COMPACT_ATOMS: atom_id res chain seq x y z
N MET A 1 -30.05 -16.63 -12.51
CA MET A 1 -31.43 -16.11 -12.45
C MET A 1 -32.37 -16.95 -13.31
N THR A 2 -32.61 -18.21 -12.98
CA THR A 2 -33.64 -19.04 -13.64
C THR A 2 -34.98 -18.94 -12.90
N SER A 3 -34.96 -19.02 -11.56
CA SER A 3 -36.20 -19.01 -10.75
C SER A 3 -37.02 -17.70 -10.81
N ALA A 4 -36.44 -16.58 -11.24
CA ALA A 4 -37.16 -15.30 -11.32
C ALA A 4 -37.91 -15.10 -12.65
N GLY A 5 -37.51 -15.81 -13.71
CA GLY A 5 -38.10 -15.69 -15.05
C GLY A 5 -38.77 -16.98 -15.57
N GLN A 6 -38.44 -18.14 -15.00
CA GLN A 6 -38.99 -19.43 -15.40
C GLN A 6 -40.42 -19.61 -14.87
N TRP A 7 -41.38 -19.95 -15.76
CA TRP A 7 -42.75 -20.25 -15.34
C TRP A 7 -42.98 -21.76 -15.17
N PHE A 8 -43.62 -22.13 -14.05
CA PHE A 8 -43.98 -23.50 -13.67
C PHE A 8 -42.83 -24.52 -13.89
N GLU A 9 -43.06 -25.60 -14.64
CA GLU A 9 -42.07 -26.66 -14.82
C GLU A 9 -40.88 -26.21 -15.68
N ARG A 10 -41.12 -25.42 -16.74
CA ARG A 10 -40.09 -24.86 -17.65
C ARG A 10 -40.69 -23.94 -18.72
N THR A 11 -40.01 -22.83 -19.01
CA THR A 11 -40.18 -22.01 -20.23
C THR A 11 -38.88 -22.03 -21.05
N LEU A 12 -38.94 -21.79 -22.38
CA LEU A 12 -37.80 -21.95 -23.31
C LEU A 12 -37.00 -20.66 -23.54
N ASP A 13 -37.45 -19.53 -23.00
CA ASP A 13 -36.83 -18.21 -23.10
C ASP A 13 -35.41 -18.17 -22.46
N ASP A 14 -35.10 -19.12 -21.57
CA ASP A 14 -33.76 -19.27 -20.99
C ASP A 14 -32.72 -19.84 -21.97
N SER A 15 -33.15 -20.57 -23.01
CA SER A 15 -32.25 -21.33 -23.89
C SER A 15 -31.25 -20.45 -24.62
N ALA A 16 -31.71 -19.37 -25.27
CA ALA A 16 -30.84 -18.47 -26.01
C ALA A 16 -29.88 -17.71 -25.07
N ASN A 17 -30.40 -17.20 -23.94
CA ASN A 17 -29.57 -16.50 -22.98
C ASN A 17 -28.46 -17.40 -22.42
N ARG A 18 -28.80 -18.62 -22.00
CA ARG A 18 -27.85 -19.55 -21.38
C ARG A 18 -26.76 -20.03 -22.34
N ARG A 19 -27.04 -20.07 -23.65
CA ARG A 19 -26.04 -20.37 -24.69
C ARG A 19 -24.99 -19.27 -24.86
N VAL A 20 -25.28 -18.06 -24.40
CA VAL A 20 -24.35 -16.92 -24.44
C VAL A 20 -23.73 -16.70 -23.06
N SER A 21 -24.57 -16.45 -22.06
CA SER A 21 -24.13 -16.02 -20.73
C SER A 21 -23.28 -17.06 -20.00
N ILE A 22 -23.58 -18.36 -20.15
CA ILE A 22 -22.79 -19.40 -19.50
C ILE A 22 -21.41 -19.54 -20.16
N PRO A 23 -21.29 -19.81 -21.48
CA PRO A 23 -19.96 -19.93 -22.10
C PRO A 23 -19.12 -18.67 -21.95
N GLU A 24 -19.70 -17.49 -22.17
CA GLU A 24 -18.96 -16.23 -22.07
C GLU A 24 -18.50 -15.95 -20.65
N ALA A 25 -19.28 -16.28 -19.62
CA ALA A 25 -18.83 -16.11 -18.23
C ALA A 25 -17.61 -16.98 -17.91
N PHE A 26 -17.59 -18.23 -18.36
CA PHE A 26 -16.45 -19.12 -18.13
C PHE A 26 -15.22 -18.70 -18.94
N LEU A 27 -15.39 -18.35 -20.22
CA LEU A 27 -14.28 -17.86 -21.05
C LEU A 27 -13.72 -16.54 -20.51
N THR A 28 -14.57 -15.62 -20.07
CA THR A 28 -14.14 -14.36 -19.46
C THR A 28 -13.39 -14.62 -18.15
N ALA A 29 -13.89 -15.49 -17.29
CA ALA A 29 -13.21 -15.84 -16.05
C ALA A 29 -11.83 -16.46 -16.32
N ASP A 30 -11.74 -17.37 -17.29
CA ASP A 30 -10.49 -18.00 -17.71
C ASP A 30 -9.45 -16.97 -18.19
N ILE A 31 -9.88 -16.05 -19.07
CA ILE A 31 -9.03 -14.97 -19.59
C ILE A 31 -8.56 -14.05 -18.46
N VAL A 32 -9.47 -13.63 -17.57
CA VAL A 32 -9.14 -12.73 -16.46
C VAL A 32 -8.15 -13.39 -15.50
N LEU A 33 -8.37 -14.65 -15.12
CA LEU A 33 -7.49 -15.38 -14.20
C LEU A 33 -6.11 -15.64 -14.82
N SER A 34 -6.06 -16.04 -16.10
CA SER A 34 -4.81 -16.24 -16.82
C SER A 34 -4.00 -14.94 -16.94
N THR A 35 -4.69 -13.83 -17.24
CA THR A 35 -4.06 -12.50 -17.30
C THR A 35 -3.53 -12.07 -15.93
N LEU A 36 -4.33 -12.29 -14.87
CA LEU A 36 -3.92 -11.98 -13.51
C LEU A 36 -2.68 -12.78 -13.09
N GLN A 37 -2.64 -14.08 -13.41
CA GLN A 37 -1.48 -14.92 -13.14
C GLN A 37 -0.22 -14.39 -13.84
N ASN A 38 -0.31 -14.06 -15.14
CA ASN A 38 0.81 -13.48 -15.89
C ASN A 38 1.35 -12.19 -15.24
N VAL A 39 0.46 -11.29 -14.82
CA VAL A 39 0.84 -10.03 -14.16
C VAL A 39 1.51 -10.28 -12.81
N LEU A 40 0.96 -11.17 -11.98
CA LEU A 40 1.48 -11.44 -10.64
C LEU A 40 2.82 -12.18 -10.67
N GLU A 41 3.02 -13.13 -11.59
CA GLU A 41 4.28 -13.84 -11.78
C GLU A 41 5.39 -12.95 -12.39
N GLY A 42 5.00 -11.90 -13.12
CA GLY A 42 5.88 -10.93 -13.76
C GLY A 42 6.03 -9.61 -13.00
N LEU A 43 5.51 -9.48 -11.78
CA LEU A 43 5.47 -8.22 -11.06
C LEU A 43 6.88 -7.70 -10.72
N VAL A 44 7.23 -6.53 -11.24
CA VAL A 44 8.51 -5.86 -10.96
C VAL A 44 8.30 -4.75 -9.92
N VAL A 45 9.04 -4.84 -8.81
CA VAL A 45 9.03 -3.84 -7.74
C VAL A 45 10.29 -2.98 -7.84
N TYR A 46 10.14 -1.66 -7.63
CA TYR A 46 11.25 -0.70 -7.67
C TYR A 46 11.51 -0.07 -6.29
N PRO A 47 12.32 -0.71 -5.41
CA PRO A 47 12.54 -0.26 -4.05
C PRO A 47 13.05 1.18 -3.95
N LYS A 48 13.93 1.62 -4.86
CA LYS A 48 14.50 2.99 -4.82
C LYS A 48 13.47 4.08 -5.11
N VAL A 49 12.47 3.79 -5.94
CA VAL A 49 11.38 4.73 -6.21
C VAL A 49 10.45 4.82 -4.99
N ILE A 50 10.21 3.69 -4.33
CA ILE A 50 9.42 3.63 -3.08
C ILE A 50 10.15 4.39 -1.97
N GLU A 51 11.43 4.10 -1.74
CA GLU A 51 12.28 4.80 -0.76
C GLU A 51 12.28 6.32 -1.01
N ARG A 52 12.46 6.75 -2.28
CA ARG A 52 12.42 8.18 -2.63
C ARG A 52 11.09 8.82 -2.25
N ARG A 53 9.97 8.20 -2.64
CA ARG A 53 8.64 8.74 -2.32
C ARG A 53 8.40 8.79 -0.82
N ILE A 54 8.80 7.75 -0.08
CA ILE A 54 8.72 7.75 1.38
C ILE A 54 9.56 8.89 1.97
N SER A 55 10.79 9.09 1.51
CA SER A 55 11.65 10.17 2.02
C SER A 55 11.09 11.57 1.80
N GLN A 56 10.28 11.76 0.75
CA GLN A 56 9.63 13.03 0.44
C GLN A 56 8.41 13.31 1.34
N GLU A 57 7.69 12.28 1.78
CA GLU A 57 6.43 12.42 2.53
C GLU A 57 6.60 12.18 4.05
N LEU A 58 7.50 11.27 4.43
CA LEU A 58 7.72 10.86 5.82
C LEU A 58 8.03 12.03 6.77
N PRO A 59 8.79 13.07 6.38
CA PRO A 59 9.01 14.23 7.25
C PRO A 59 7.71 14.88 7.75
N PHE A 60 6.67 14.95 6.92
CA PHE A 60 5.38 15.52 7.33
C PHE A 60 4.57 14.59 8.23
N MET A 61 4.71 13.27 8.06
CA MET A 61 4.04 12.28 8.91
C MET A 61 4.73 12.09 10.27
N ALA A 62 6.03 12.36 10.34
CA ALA A 62 6.86 12.16 11.53
C ALA A 62 6.81 13.32 12.55
N THR A 63 5.97 14.34 12.34
CA THR A 63 5.96 15.55 13.20
C THR A 63 5.68 15.23 14.66
N GLU A 64 4.77 14.29 14.96
CA GLU A 64 4.50 13.89 16.34
C GLU A 64 5.70 13.17 16.98
N ASN A 65 6.41 12.30 16.23
CA ASN A 65 7.62 11.64 16.73
C ASN A 65 8.71 12.66 17.09
N ILE A 66 8.85 13.71 16.27
CA ILE A 66 9.78 14.81 16.47
C ILE A 66 9.39 15.65 17.70
N ILE A 67 8.10 15.99 17.85
CA ILE A 67 7.58 16.69 19.04
C ILE A 67 7.87 15.85 20.30
N MET A 68 7.57 14.55 20.26
CA MET A 68 7.80 13.64 21.39
C MET A 68 9.29 13.53 21.75
N ALA A 69 10.20 13.56 20.77
CA ALA A 69 11.63 13.58 21.03
C ALA A 69 12.07 14.86 21.75
N ILE A 70 11.52 16.02 21.38
CA ILE A 70 11.79 17.30 22.06
C ILE A 70 11.28 17.28 23.50
N VAL A 71 10.06 16.78 23.72
CA VAL A 71 9.50 16.66 25.09
C VAL A 71 10.36 15.75 25.95
N LYS A 72 10.84 14.62 25.40
CA LYS A 72 11.77 13.72 26.10
C LYS A 72 13.12 14.38 26.41
N ALA A 73 13.57 15.31 25.56
CA ALA A 73 14.75 16.12 25.81
C ALA A 73 14.51 17.29 26.79
N GLY A 74 13.31 17.40 27.37
CA GLY A 74 12.95 18.43 28.36
C GLY A 74 12.33 19.69 27.77
N GLY A 75 12.00 19.72 26.48
CA GLY A 75 11.35 20.85 25.82
C GLY A 75 9.84 20.92 26.06
N ASP A 76 9.26 22.11 25.85
CA ASP A 76 7.81 22.32 25.94
C ASP A 76 7.08 21.80 24.69
N ARG A 77 6.02 21.01 24.90
CA ARG A 77 5.24 20.40 23.81
C ARG A 77 4.55 21.43 22.92
N GLN A 78 3.98 22.47 23.52
CA GLN A 78 3.21 23.47 22.79
C GLN A 78 4.12 24.35 21.93
N VAL A 79 5.29 24.71 22.46
CA VAL A 79 6.33 25.41 21.69
C VAL A 79 6.84 24.52 20.55
N ALA A 80 7.12 23.24 20.82
CA ALA A 80 7.57 22.30 19.79
C ALA A 80 6.55 22.12 18.67
N HIS A 81 5.27 22.00 19.03
CA HIS A 81 4.17 21.89 18.07
C HIS A 81 4.06 23.15 17.19
N GLU A 82 4.14 24.35 17.78
CA GLU A 82 4.04 25.58 16.99
C GLU A 82 5.25 25.77 16.06
N GLN A 83 6.47 25.50 16.54
CA GLN A 83 7.68 25.56 15.72
C GLN A 83 7.61 24.59 14.54
N ILE A 84 7.27 23.32 14.79
CA ILE A 84 7.17 22.33 13.71
C ILE A 84 6.05 22.66 12.73
N ARG A 85 4.94 23.24 13.21
CA ARG A 85 3.82 23.68 12.36
C ARG A 85 4.29 24.74 11.37
N VAL A 86 4.99 25.77 11.83
CA VAL A 86 5.50 26.85 10.96
C VAL A 86 6.46 26.30 9.91
N LEU A 87 7.44 25.48 10.32
CA LEU A 87 8.40 24.86 9.39
C LEU A 87 7.70 23.95 8.36
N SER A 88 6.69 23.20 8.80
CA SER A 88 5.91 22.32 7.91
C SER A 88 5.13 23.11 6.87
N HIS A 89 4.54 24.26 7.22
CA HIS A 89 3.86 25.13 6.24
C HIS A 89 4.84 25.71 5.22
N GLN A 90 6.04 26.10 5.65
CA GLN A 90 7.08 26.60 4.74
C GLN A 90 7.54 25.51 3.77
N ALA A 91 7.84 24.31 4.26
CA ALA A 91 8.23 23.19 3.40
C ALA A 91 7.10 22.77 2.44
N ALA A 92 5.85 22.75 2.92
CA ALA A 92 4.70 22.45 2.07
C ALA A 92 4.51 23.50 0.97
N ARG A 93 4.82 24.77 1.25
CA ARG A 93 4.80 25.85 0.25
C ARG A 93 5.86 25.64 -0.84
N VAL A 94 7.09 25.28 -0.47
CA VAL A 94 8.15 24.93 -1.43
C VAL A 94 7.70 23.81 -2.36
N VAL A 95 7.09 22.76 -1.81
CA VAL A 95 6.60 21.63 -2.62
C VAL A 95 5.44 22.05 -3.54
N LYS A 96 4.46 22.80 -3.03
CA LYS A 96 3.20 23.07 -3.76
C LYS A 96 3.25 24.29 -4.68
N GLU A 97 3.91 25.36 -4.26
CA GLU A 97 3.96 26.62 -5.01
C GLU A 97 5.22 26.71 -5.88
N GLU A 98 6.34 26.15 -5.42
CA GLU A 98 7.64 26.30 -6.10
C GLU A 98 8.04 25.03 -6.88
N GLY A 99 7.36 23.90 -6.64
CA GLY A 99 7.69 22.60 -7.25
C GLY A 99 9.03 22.03 -6.77
N GLY A 100 9.53 22.48 -5.62
CA GLY A 100 10.77 22.01 -5.02
C GLY A 100 10.62 20.68 -4.27
N GLU A 101 11.75 20.14 -3.79
CA GLU A 101 11.75 18.97 -2.90
C GLU A 101 11.41 19.37 -1.46
N ASN A 102 10.90 18.41 -0.67
CA ASN A 102 10.59 18.64 0.73
C ASN A 102 11.88 18.89 1.55
N ASP A 103 12.01 20.10 2.09
CA ASP A 103 13.17 20.56 2.85
C ASP A 103 12.91 20.63 4.38
N LEU A 104 11.80 20.09 4.88
CA LEU A 104 11.41 20.18 6.30
C LEU A 104 12.52 19.73 7.26
N ILE A 105 13.19 18.61 6.97
CA ILE A 105 14.27 18.10 7.82
C ILE A 105 15.47 19.03 7.83
N GLN A 106 15.76 19.69 6.71
CA GLN A 106 16.85 20.68 6.63
C GLN A 106 16.51 21.89 7.51
N ARG A 107 15.26 22.36 7.45
CA ARG A 107 14.76 23.46 8.30
C ARG A 107 14.85 23.12 9.78
N ILE A 108 14.45 21.91 10.17
CA ILE A 108 14.53 21.43 11.56
C ILE A 108 15.99 21.38 12.02
N LYS A 109 16.91 20.89 11.20
CA LYS A 109 18.36 20.85 11.52
C LYS A 109 18.96 22.26 11.70
N ALA A 110 18.43 23.25 10.97
CA ALA A 110 18.89 24.64 11.04
C ALA A 110 18.26 25.43 12.20
N GLU A 111 17.13 24.99 12.75
CA GLU A 111 16.40 25.68 13.81
C GLU A 111 16.99 25.32 15.19
N PRO A 112 17.60 26.28 15.93
CA PRO A 112 18.28 26.02 17.19
C PRO A 112 17.40 25.32 18.24
N PHE A 113 16.09 25.58 18.23
CA PHE A 113 15.14 24.92 19.14
C PHE A 113 15.19 23.38 19.05
N PHE A 114 15.44 22.82 17.85
CA PHE A 114 15.51 21.37 17.64
C PHE A 114 16.91 20.77 17.84
N GLY A 115 17.92 21.58 18.19
CA GLY A 115 19.30 21.15 18.39
C GLY A 115 19.48 19.86 19.21
N PRO A 116 18.77 19.67 20.35
CA PRO A 116 18.90 18.47 21.19
C PRO A 116 18.54 17.15 20.50
N ILE A 117 17.69 17.17 19.45
CA ILE A 117 17.22 15.95 18.76
C ILE A 117 17.90 15.72 17.41
N VAL A 118 18.71 16.67 16.92
CA VAL A 118 19.39 16.56 15.61
C VAL A 118 20.14 15.24 15.43
N PRO A 119 20.92 14.74 16.43
CA PRO A 119 21.61 13.44 16.30
C PRO A 119 20.68 12.23 16.19
N GLN A 120 19.39 12.38 16.54
CA GLN A 120 18.40 11.30 16.55
C GLN A 120 17.48 11.32 15.32
N LEU A 121 17.54 12.38 14.50
CA LEU A 121 16.59 12.57 13.40
C LEU A 121 16.59 11.42 12.39
N ASP A 122 17.76 10.88 12.04
CA ASP A 122 17.85 9.78 11.07
C ASP A 122 17.15 8.51 11.60
N ALA A 123 17.23 8.25 12.91
CA ALA A 123 16.53 7.13 13.55
C ALA A 123 15.02 7.39 13.69
N LEU A 124 14.63 8.63 14.01
CA LEU A 124 13.22 9.04 14.10
C LEU A 124 12.50 8.99 12.74
N LEU A 125 13.26 9.02 11.65
CA LEU A 125 12.76 8.98 10.27
C LEU A 125 13.03 7.63 9.59
N ASP A 126 13.35 6.57 10.34
CA ASP A 126 13.44 5.23 9.77
C ASP A 126 12.02 4.76 9.36
N PRO A 127 11.73 4.56 8.05
CA PRO A 127 10.41 4.13 7.58
C PRO A 127 9.94 2.83 8.21
N LYS A 128 10.86 1.94 8.60
CA LYS A 128 10.52 0.65 9.23
C LYS A 128 9.82 0.82 10.57
N THR A 129 9.95 1.97 11.21
CA THR A 129 9.28 2.26 12.48
C THR A 129 7.83 2.76 12.29
N PHE A 130 7.41 3.04 11.04
CA PHE A 130 6.09 3.58 10.69
C PHE A 130 5.12 2.56 10.07
N ILE A 131 5.52 1.29 9.94
CA ILE A 131 4.69 0.25 9.30
C ILE A 131 3.77 -0.50 10.27
N GLY A 132 3.76 -0.13 11.56
CA GLY A 132 2.92 -0.76 12.57
C GLY A 132 3.17 -2.27 12.66
N ARG A 133 2.10 -3.06 12.45
CA ARG A 133 2.13 -4.53 12.46
C ARG A 133 2.04 -5.16 11.07
N ALA A 134 2.35 -4.40 10.01
CA ALA A 134 2.13 -4.85 8.64
C ALA A 134 2.84 -6.19 8.32
N PRO A 135 4.13 -6.40 8.71
CA PRO A 135 4.78 -7.68 8.47
C PRO A 135 4.08 -8.85 9.18
N GLU A 136 3.77 -8.69 10.47
CA GLU A 136 3.15 -9.75 11.28
C GLU A 136 1.72 -10.06 10.81
N GLN A 137 0.99 -9.06 10.33
CA GLN A 137 -0.34 -9.25 9.74
C GLN A 137 -0.28 -10.07 8.45
N VAL A 138 0.73 -9.83 7.61
CA VAL A 138 0.94 -10.61 6.38
C VAL A 138 1.31 -12.05 6.73
N ASP A 139 2.25 -12.25 7.64
CA ASP A 139 2.70 -13.60 8.04
C ASP A 139 1.53 -14.43 8.61
N SER A 140 0.77 -13.86 9.57
CA SER A 140 -0.40 -14.52 10.17
C SER A 140 -1.49 -14.81 9.12
N PHE A 141 -1.77 -13.86 8.21
CA PHE A 141 -2.75 -14.09 7.14
C PHE A 141 -2.35 -15.23 6.20
N LEU A 142 -1.08 -15.28 5.81
CA LEU A 142 -0.56 -16.33 4.93
C LEU A 142 -0.61 -17.71 5.59
N GLU A 143 -0.25 -17.80 6.86
CA GLU A 143 -0.21 -19.04 7.62
C GLU A 143 -1.62 -19.56 7.96
N GLU A 144 -2.48 -18.70 8.49
CA GLU A 144 -3.77 -19.11 9.06
C GLU A 144 -4.87 -19.26 8.00
N TRP A 145 -4.80 -18.50 6.90
CA TRP A 145 -5.90 -18.42 5.93
C TRP A 145 -5.51 -18.88 4.53
N VAL A 146 -4.41 -18.36 3.98
CA VAL A 146 -4.04 -18.64 2.58
C VAL A 146 -3.51 -20.06 2.43
N THR A 147 -2.53 -20.46 3.25
CA THR A 147 -1.91 -21.78 3.15
C THR A 147 -2.93 -22.93 3.33
N PRO A 148 -3.85 -22.88 4.32
CA PRO A 148 -4.89 -23.90 4.48
C PRO A 148 -5.88 -23.93 3.31
N ALA A 149 -6.29 -22.78 2.78
CA ALA A 149 -7.20 -22.70 1.63
C ALA A 149 -6.60 -23.31 0.36
N LEU A 150 -5.28 -23.15 0.17
CA LEU A 150 -4.55 -23.67 -0.99
C LEU A 150 -4.10 -25.14 -0.84
N LYS A 151 -4.15 -25.71 0.38
CA LYS A 151 -3.64 -27.06 0.67
C LYS A 151 -4.19 -28.15 -0.27
N LYS A 152 -5.48 -28.07 -0.61
CA LYS A 152 -6.14 -29.06 -1.49
C LYS A 152 -5.75 -28.93 -2.96
N TRP A 153 -5.17 -27.80 -3.37
CA TRP A 153 -4.81 -27.49 -4.75
C TRP A 153 -3.30 -27.54 -5.01
N GLN A 154 -2.51 -28.09 -4.07
CA GLN A 154 -1.06 -28.09 -4.20
C GLN A 154 -0.55 -28.89 -5.41
N GLY A 155 -1.30 -29.89 -5.87
CA GLY A 155 -0.95 -30.64 -7.07
C GLY A 155 -1.04 -29.78 -8.33
N GLU A 156 -2.15 -29.05 -8.46
CA GLU A 156 -2.44 -28.14 -9.55
C GLU A 156 -1.47 -26.95 -9.55
N ILE A 157 -1.17 -26.39 -8.37
CA ILE A 157 -0.20 -25.28 -8.25
C ILE A 157 1.20 -25.73 -8.67
N LYS A 158 1.64 -26.94 -8.29
CA LYS A 158 2.95 -27.47 -8.71
C LYS A 158 3.01 -27.78 -10.21
N GLY A 159 1.90 -28.17 -10.80
CA GLY A 159 1.77 -28.41 -12.24
C GLY A 159 1.47 -27.14 -13.05
N ALA A 160 1.25 -26.00 -12.40
CA ALA A 160 0.89 -24.75 -13.06
C ALA A 160 2.04 -24.30 -13.97
N GLN A 161 1.72 -24.03 -15.22
CA GLN A 161 2.65 -23.44 -16.17
C GLN A 161 2.55 -21.92 -16.07
N LYS A 162 3.69 -21.26 -16.29
CA LYS A 162 3.73 -19.82 -16.43
C LYS A 162 2.85 -19.43 -17.62
N VAL A 163 1.91 -18.51 -17.39
CA VAL A 163 1.09 -17.99 -18.49
C VAL A 163 1.93 -16.95 -19.23
N GLU A 164 2.23 -17.17 -20.50
CA GLU A 164 2.83 -16.17 -21.38
C GLU A 164 1.77 -15.63 -22.33
N LEU A 165 1.39 -14.37 -22.12
CA LEU A 165 0.55 -13.66 -23.06
C LEU A 165 1.41 -13.17 -24.22
N SER A 166 1.13 -13.66 -25.42
CA SER A 166 1.69 -13.09 -26.64
C SER A 166 0.95 -11.78 -26.90
N VAL A 167 1.62 -10.65 -26.65
CA VAL A 167 1.16 -9.31 -27.01
C VAL A 167 1.78 -8.91 -28.33
#